data_AF-A0A537L5B8-F1
#
_entry.id   AF-A0A537L5B8-F1
#
_cell.length_a   1.000
_cell.length_b   1.000
_cell.length_c   1.000
_cell.angle_alpha   90.00
_cell.angle_beta   90.00
_cell.angle_gamma   90.00
#
_symmetry.space_group_name_H-M   'P 1'
#
loop_
_entity.id
_entity.type
_entity.pdbx_description
1 polymer ?
#
loop_
_entity_poly.entity_id
_entity_poly.type
_entity_poly.pdbx_seq_one_letter_code
_entity_poly.pdbx_strand_id
1 'polypeptide(L)'
;MPRREGAERPTMFPSPAGRGMKGEGVKMQILSLLCIVTTIVAMSTGVWAHARLLRSDPGAGAVLTVPPKVVRVWFDDELDPDRSTISVWDAREHRVDDGRGGVDLSDLDRKSMVARLRAAGAGTYTVRWRDVSADDGFISQGRFVFTVRP
;
A
#
# COMPACT_ATOMS: atom_id res chain seq x y z
N MET A 1 52.39 -56.52 -67.98
CA MET A 1 52.93 -57.30 -66.84
C MET A 1 54.44 -57.16 -66.88
N PRO A 2 55.17 -56.93 -65.76
CA PRO A 2 54.88 -57.30 -64.36
C PRO A 2 54.61 -56.04 -63.49
N ARG A 3 54.74 -56.07 -62.15
CA ARG A 3 53.95 -56.69 -61.06
C ARG A 3 54.29 -55.85 -59.80
N ARG A 4 53.27 -55.66 -58.95
CA ARG A 4 53.14 -54.87 -57.70
C ARG A 4 54.31 -54.78 -56.72
N GLU A 5 54.36 -53.65 -56.00
CA GLU A 5 54.54 -53.45 -54.54
C GLU A 5 54.31 -51.93 -54.28
N GLY A 6 53.56 -51.41 -53.29
CA GLY A 6 53.27 -51.91 -51.96
C GLY A 6 54.03 -51.06 -50.93
N ALA A 7 53.61 -49.82 -50.65
CA ALA A 7 54.15 -49.02 -49.55
C ALA A 7 53.07 -48.10 -48.96
N GLU A 8 52.56 -48.51 -47.81
CA GLU A 8 51.58 -47.82 -46.98
C GLU A 8 52.20 -46.57 -46.33
N ARG A 9 51.48 -45.45 -46.31
CA ARG A 9 51.87 -44.25 -45.55
C ARG A 9 51.11 -44.24 -44.22
N PRO A 10 51.78 -44.03 -43.07
CA PRO A 10 51.11 -44.01 -41.78
C PRO A 10 50.27 -42.73 -41.63
N THR A 11 49.00 -42.90 -41.29
CA THR A 11 48.10 -41.80 -40.93
C THR A 11 48.47 -41.29 -39.53
N MET A 12 49.12 -40.13 -39.47
CA MET A 12 49.27 -39.35 -38.24
C MET A 12 47.90 -38.74 -37.89
N PHE A 13 47.26 -39.26 -36.83
CA PHE A 13 46.10 -38.62 -36.23
C PHE A 13 46.56 -37.39 -35.41
N PRO A 14 46.06 -36.18 -35.67
CA PRO A 14 46.23 -35.10 -34.72
C PRO A 14 45.37 -35.35 -33.47
N SER A 15 45.99 -35.21 -32.31
CA SER A 15 45.34 -35.24 -31.00
C SER A 15 44.41 -34.02 -30.87
N PRO A 16 43.18 -34.14 -30.30
CA PRO A 16 42.34 -32.98 -30.09
C PRO A 16 42.90 -32.13 -28.95
N ALA A 17 43.26 -30.89 -29.28
CA ALA A 17 43.58 -29.85 -28.32
C ALA A 17 42.39 -29.62 -27.37
N GLY A 18 42.64 -29.70 -26.07
CA GLY A 18 41.66 -29.39 -25.04
C GLY A 18 41.21 -27.93 -25.10
N ARG A 19 39.98 -27.70 -25.58
CA ARG A 19 39.34 -26.38 -25.50
C ARG A 19 38.85 -26.16 -24.08
N GLY A 20 39.59 -25.36 -23.31
CA GLY A 20 39.23 -24.95 -21.96
C GLY A 20 37.98 -24.07 -21.94
N MET A 21 36.81 -24.67 -21.75
CA MET A 21 35.52 -23.98 -21.61
C MET A 21 35.21 -23.51 -20.17
N LYS A 22 36.21 -23.03 -19.41
CA LYS A 22 36.00 -22.76 -17.96
C LYS A 22 35.66 -21.30 -17.61
N GLY A 23 35.78 -20.35 -18.54
CA GLY A 23 35.59 -18.92 -18.26
C GLY A 23 34.31 -18.29 -18.82
N GLU A 24 33.82 -18.75 -19.97
CA GLU A 24 32.71 -18.10 -20.68
C GLU A 24 31.35 -18.51 -20.11
N GLY A 25 31.20 -19.77 -19.67
CA GLY A 25 29.96 -20.26 -19.04
C GLY A 25 29.67 -19.57 -17.71
N VAL A 26 30.69 -19.41 -16.85
CA VAL A 26 30.53 -18.75 -15.54
C VAL A 26 30.26 -17.24 -15.71
N LYS A 27 30.95 -16.57 -16.64
CA LYS A 27 30.70 -15.15 -16.95
C LYS A 27 29.30 -14.92 -17.53
N MET A 28 28.85 -15.80 -18.42
CA MET A 28 27.50 -15.72 -19.00
C MET A 28 26.42 -16.06 -17.97
N GLN A 29 26.69 -16.95 -17.01
CA GLN A 29 25.80 -17.24 -15.88
C GLN A 29 25.72 -16.06 -14.91
N ILE A 30 26.84 -15.40 -14.58
CA ILE A 30 26.85 -14.21 -13.73
C ILE A 30 26.12 -13.05 -14.41
N LEU A 31 26.32 -12.81 -15.71
CA LEU A 31 25.58 -11.79 -16.46
C LEU A 31 24.08 -12.08 -16.48
N SER A 32 23.70 -13.34 -16.70
CA SER A 32 22.29 -13.75 -16.70
C SER A 32 21.65 -13.55 -15.34
N LEU A 33 22.32 -13.94 -14.26
CA LEU A 33 21.87 -13.73 -12.87
C LEU A 33 21.76 -12.23 -12.55
N LEU A 34 22.72 -11.42 -12.97
CA LEU A 34 22.70 -9.97 -12.76
C LEU A 34 21.53 -9.31 -13.50
N CYS A 35 21.27 -9.70 -14.75
CA CYS A 35 20.11 -9.22 -15.52
C CYS A 35 18.78 -9.63 -14.87
N ILE A 36 18.67 -10.87 -14.39
CA ILE A 36 17.47 -11.37 -13.70
C ILE A 36 17.25 -10.58 -12.40
N VAL A 37 18.28 -10.40 -11.59
CA VAL A 37 18.21 -9.60 -10.34
C VAL A 37 17.81 -8.15 -10.65
N THR A 38 18.39 -7.55 -11.69
CA THR A 38 18.06 -6.16 -12.09
C THR A 38 16.61 -6.03 -12.54
N THR A 39 16.08 -7.04 -13.26
CA THR A 39 14.68 -7.06 -13.71
C THR A 39 13.71 -7.21 -12.54
N ILE A 40 14.05 -8.01 -11.53
CA ILE A 40 13.22 -8.21 -10.33
C ILE A 40 13.17 -6.92 -9.48
N VAL A 41 14.29 -6.21 -9.32
CA VAL A 41 14.33 -4.93 -8.59
C VAL A 41 13.53 -3.83 -9.29
N ALA A 42 13.46 -3.86 -10.63
CA ALA A 42 12.66 -2.91 -11.42
C ALA A 42 11.14 -3.14 -11.29
N MET A 43 10.70 -4.29 -10.77
CA MET A 43 9.30 -4.57 -10.44
C MET A 43 8.96 -4.19 -9.00
N SER A 44 9.38 -3.00 -8.55
CA SER A 44 8.84 -2.42 -7.33
C SER A 44 7.37 -2.08 -7.57
N THR A 45 6.47 -3.00 -7.28
CA THR A 45 5.05 -2.69 -7.15
C THR A 45 4.91 -1.76 -5.95
N GLY A 46 4.79 -0.46 -6.19
CA GLY A 46 4.32 0.44 -5.15
C GLY A 46 2.98 -0.09 -4.66
N VAL A 47 2.90 -0.45 -3.38
CA VAL A 47 1.61 -0.72 -2.76
C VAL A 47 0.87 0.61 -2.74
N TRP A 48 -0.25 0.70 -3.44
CA TRP A 48 -1.13 1.86 -3.40
C TRP A 48 -1.61 2.05 -1.96
N ALA A 49 -1.02 3.02 -1.27
CA ALA A 49 -1.21 3.28 0.16
C ALA A 49 -2.33 4.29 0.40
N HIS A 50 -3.48 4.10 -0.26
CA HIS A 50 -4.64 4.97 -0.01
C HIS A 50 -4.99 4.97 1.47
N ALA A 51 -5.27 6.15 2.04
CA ALA A 51 -5.66 6.29 3.43
C ALA A 51 -6.85 5.39 3.79
N ARG A 52 -6.61 4.39 4.64
CA ARG A 52 -7.63 3.45 5.08
C ARG A 52 -7.93 3.65 6.56
N LEU A 53 -9.22 3.69 6.88
CA LEU A 53 -9.67 3.77 8.27
C LEU A 53 -9.16 2.56 9.07
N LEU A 54 -8.40 2.83 10.12
CA LEU A 54 -7.89 1.83 11.07
C LEU A 54 -8.86 1.60 12.23
N ARG A 55 -9.36 2.69 12.83
CA ARG A 55 -10.25 2.65 13.99
C ARG A 55 -11.00 3.96 14.15
N SER A 56 -12.01 3.95 15.02
CA SER A 56 -12.78 5.12 15.41
C SER A 56 -13.11 5.11 16.91
N ASP A 57 -13.35 6.28 17.45
CA ASP A 57 -13.90 6.50 18.78
C ASP A 57 -14.98 7.59 18.69
N PRO A 58 -16.28 7.26 18.88
CA PRO A 58 -16.80 5.93 19.18
C PRO A 58 -16.53 4.90 18.09
N GLY A 59 -16.46 3.64 18.47
CA GLY A 59 -16.34 2.53 17.52
C GLY A 59 -17.54 2.44 16.58
N ALA A 60 -17.33 1.91 15.37
CA ALA A 60 -18.43 1.61 14.46
C ALA A 60 -19.44 0.64 15.12
N GLY A 61 -20.71 1.01 15.13
CA GLY A 61 -21.80 0.28 15.78
C GLY A 61 -21.84 0.42 17.30
N ALA A 62 -20.99 1.27 17.91
CA ALA A 62 -20.95 1.43 19.36
C ALA A 62 -22.29 1.93 19.91
N VAL A 63 -22.61 1.45 21.11
CA VAL A 63 -23.77 1.89 21.91
C VAL A 63 -23.24 2.53 23.19
N LEU A 64 -23.53 3.80 23.37
CA LEU A 64 -23.05 4.62 24.48
C LEU A 64 -24.21 4.98 25.40
N THR A 65 -23.96 5.07 26.70
CA THR A 65 -24.92 5.60 27.69
C THR A 65 -24.88 7.13 27.77
N VAL A 66 -23.73 7.73 27.43
CA VAL A 66 -23.50 9.18 27.45
C VAL A 66 -22.99 9.63 26.08
N PRO A 67 -23.51 10.74 25.52
CA PRO A 67 -23.01 11.27 24.26
C PRO A 67 -21.54 11.69 24.35
N PRO A 68 -20.70 11.35 23.36
CA PRO A 68 -19.30 11.75 23.36
C PRO A 68 -19.17 13.24 23.04
N LYS A 69 -18.12 13.89 23.55
CA LYS A 69 -17.82 15.29 23.18
C LYS A 69 -17.15 15.41 21.81
N VAL A 70 -16.45 14.35 21.40
CA VAL A 70 -15.64 14.30 20.17
C VAL A 70 -15.84 12.94 19.53
N VAL A 71 -15.95 12.93 18.21
CA VAL A 71 -15.74 11.75 17.37
C VAL A 71 -14.36 11.87 16.74
N ARG A 72 -13.58 10.80 16.80
CA ARG A 72 -12.25 10.71 16.22
C ARG A 72 -12.12 9.45 15.36
N VAL A 73 -11.42 9.59 14.25
CA VAL A 73 -11.08 8.50 13.32
C VAL A 73 -9.58 8.52 13.05
N TRP A 74 -8.99 7.35 12.86
CA TRP A 74 -7.56 7.18 12.57
C TRP A 74 -7.36 6.38 11.29
N PHE A 75 -6.32 6.73 10.55
CA PHE A 75 -5.96 6.17 9.25
C PHE A 75 -4.54 5.59 9.28
N ASP A 76 -4.19 4.74 8.32
CA ASP A 76 -2.82 4.24 8.14
C ASP A 76 -1.92 5.19 7.33
N ASP A 77 -2.50 6.21 6.69
CA ASP A 77 -1.79 7.17 5.87
C ASP A 77 -1.99 8.62 6.32
N GLU A 78 -1.04 9.49 5.95
CA GLU A 78 -1.12 10.93 6.20
C GLU A 78 -2.25 11.55 5.35
N LEU A 79 -3.00 12.47 5.96
CA LEU A 79 -4.12 13.15 5.31
C LEU A 79 -3.78 14.58 4.91
N ASP A 80 -4.28 15.00 3.75
CA ASP A 80 -4.31 16.39 3.31
C ASP A 80 -5.26 17.20 4.22
N PRO A 81 -4.76 18.19 4.98
CA PRO A 81 -5.56 18.95 5.96
C PRO A 81 -6.62 19.86 5.35
N ASP A 82 -6.38 20.34 4.13
CA ASP A 82 -7.26 21.31 3.47
C ASP A 82 -8.41 20.61 2.74
N ARG A 83 -8.21 19.33 2.38
CA ARG A 83 -9.18 18.55 1.60
C ARG A 83 -9.88 17.45 2.40
N SER A 84 -9.34 17.00 3.53
CA SER A 84 -9.96 15.94 4.34
C SER A 84 -10.97 16.50 5.35
N THR A 85 -12.14 15.86 5.45
CA THR A 85 -13.26 16.36 6.28
C THR A 85 -13.98 15.23 7.01
N ILE A 86 -14.54 15.54 8.18
CA ILE A 86 -15.41 14.65 8.95
C ILE A 86 -16.62 15.43 9.48
N SER A 87 -17.78 14.77 9.53
CA SER A 87 -19.03 15.35 10.01
C SER A 87 -19.89 14.32 10.71
N VAL A 88 -20.75 14.78 11.60
CA VAL A 88 -21.65 13.91 12.37
C VAL A 88 -23.08 14.41 12.22
N TRP A 89 -23.97 13.47 11.93
CA TRP A 89 -25.37 13.73 11.56
C TRP A 89 -26.30 12.92 12.45
N ASP A 90 -27.42 13.52 12.87
CA ASP A 90 -28.49 12.77 13.54
C ASP A 90 -29.35 11.98 12.53
N ALA A 91 -30.28 11.17 13.03
CA ALA A 91 -31.20 10.39 12.21
C ALA A 91 -32.18 11.24 11.36
N ARG A 92 -32.26 12.56 11.60
CA ARG A 92 -33.06 13.51 10.83
C ARG A 92 -32.23 14.26 9.80
N GLU A 93 -30.98 13.83 9.57
CA GLU A 93 -30.01 14.48 8.67
C GLU A 93 -29.67 15.92 9.09
N HIS A 94 -29.79 16.25 10.38
CA HIS A 94 -29.20 17.49 10.90
C HIS A 94 -27.75 17.25 11.31
N ARG A 95 -26.88 18.17 10.90
CA ARG A 95 -25.48 18.19 11.34
C ARG A 95 -25.42 18.56 12.82
N VAL A 96 -24.78 17.72 13.63
CA VAL A 96 -24.66 17.87 15.10
C VAL A 96 -23.24 18.18 15.57
N ASP A 97 -22.27 18.29 14.65
CA ASP A 97 -20.92 18.76 14.96
C ASP A 97 -20.79 20.30 14.86
N ASP A 98 -19.62 20.81 15.24
CA ASP A 98 -19.33 22.24 15.29
C ASP A 98 -19.17 22.93 13.93
N GLY A 99 -19.15 22.16 12.83
CA GLY A 99 -18.95 22.66 11.48
C GLY A 99 -17.50 22.54 11.00
N ARG A 100 -16.55 22.24 11.90
CA ARG A 100 -15.10 22.38 11.67
C ARG A 100 -14.36 21.04 11.64
N GLY A 101 -15.09 19.93 11.48
CA GLY A 101 -14.47 18.61 11.49
C GLY A 101 -13.53 18.38 10.30
N GLY A 102 -12.31 17.92 10.60
CA GLY A 102 -11.24 17.70 9.63
C GLY A 102 -10.03 17.04 10.30
N VAL A 103 -8.86 17.11 9.66
CA VAL A 103 -7.59 16.56 10.20
C VAL A 103 -7.28 17.17 11.57
N ASP A 104 -6.88 16.34 12.53
CA ASP A 104 -6.39 16.83 13.81
C ASP A 104 -4.99 17.41 13.62
N LEU A 105 -4.88 18.73 13.56
CA LEU A 105 -3.60 19.42 13.44
C LEU A 105 -2.71 19.28 14.69
N SER A 106 -3.24 18.74 15.80
CA SER A 106 -2.47 18.42 17.00
C SER A 106 -1.79 17.05 16.90
N ASP A 107 -2.25 16.20 15.97
CA ASP A 107 -1.61 14.94 15.61
C ASP A 107 -0.50 15.24 14.59
N LEU A 108 0.76 15.12 15.03
CA LEU A 108 1.92 15.48 14.20
C LEU A 108 2.04 14.62 12.94
N ASP A 109 1.53 13.39 12.99
CA ASP A 109 1.51 12.48 11.84
C ASP A 109 0.33 12.76 10.90
N ARG A 110 -0.63 13.62 11.32
CA ARG A 110 -1.83 14.01 10.56
C ARG A 110 -2.64 12.80 10.06
N LYS A 111 -2.61 11.69 10.81
CA LYS A 111 -3.31 10.43 10.47
C LYS A 111 -4.65 10.29 11.18
N SER A 112 -5.19 11.38 11.72
CA SER A 112 -6.49 11.36 12.37
C SER A 112 -7.34 12.56 12.01
N MET A 113 -8.67 12.37 12.03
CA MET A 113 -9.64 13.45 11.92
C MET A 113 -10.51 13.51 13.18
N VAL A 114 -10.97 14.73 13.50
CA VAL A 114 -11.79 15.02 14.68
C VAL A 114 -13.03 15.82 14.31
N ALA A 115 -14.17 15.46 14.88
CA ALA A 115 -15.40 16.25 14.86
C ALA A 115 -15.86 16.49 16.30
N ARG A 116 -16.06 17.76 16.68
CA ARG A 116 -16.57 18.13 18.01
C ARG A 116 -18.08 18.24 17.96
N LEU A 117 -18.78 17.58 18.88
CA LEU A 117 -20.25 17.57 18.90
C LEU A 117 -20.81 18.79 19.65
N ARG A 118 -21.84 19.42 19.09
CA ARG A 118 -22.70 20.38 19.79
C ARG A 118 -23.78 19.59 20.51
N ALA A 119 -23.65 19.43 21.83
CA ALA A 119 -24.66 18.83 22.73
C ALA A 119 -25.54 17.75 22.07
N ALA A 120 -25.01 16.54 21.93
CA ALA A 120 -25.77 15.39 21.43
C ALA A 120 -26.69 14.85 22.55
N GLY A 121 -27.92 14.48 22.19
CA GLY A 121 -28.86 13.78 23.07
C GLY A 121 -28.79 12.27 22.91
N ALA A 122 -29.83 11.56 23.37
CA ALA A 122 -30.05 10.18 22.98
C ALA A 122 -30.47 10.11 21.50
N GLY A 123 -29.98 9.12 20.76
CA GLY A 123 -30.29 8.95 19.34
C GLY A 123 -29.24 8.15 18.58
N THR A 124 -29.53 7.92 17.31
CA THR A 124 -28.61 7.28 16.36
C THR A 124 -27.90 8.36 15.56
N TYR A 125 -26.59 8.24 15.42
CA TYR A 125 -25.72 9.21 14.77
C TYR A 125 -24.92 8.55 13.65
N THR A 126 -24.85 9.22 12.50
CA THR A 126 -24.01 8.81 11.37
C THR A 126 -22.77 9.70 11.31
N VAL A 127 -21.61 9.08 11.40
CA VAL A 127 -20.32 9.71 11.12
C VAL A 127 -20.02 9.54 9.65
N ARG A 128 -19.71 10.63 8.95
CA ARG A 128 -19.33 10.63 7.54
C ARG A 128 -17.97 11.29 7.41
N TRP A 129 -17.10 10.73 6.58
CA TRP A 129 -15.82 11.35 6.27
C TRP A 129 -15.51 11.29 4.78
N ARG A 130 -14.65 12.21 4.36
CA ARG A 130 -13.94 12.22 3.10
C ARG A 130 -12.47 12.38 3.44
N ASP A 131 -11.67 11.39 3.11
CA ASP A 131 -10.22 11.42 3.29
C ASP A 131 -9.54 11.68 1.95
N VAL A 132 -8.42 12.40 2.01
CA VAL A 132 -7.53 12.62 0.88
C VAL A 132 -6.12 12.33 1.35
N SER A 133 -5.47 11.32 0.76
CA SER A 133 -4.07 11.00 1.07
C SER A 133 -3.19 12.20 0.71
N ALA A 134 -2.27 12.55 1.61
CA ALA A 134 -1.27 13.57 1.36
C ALA A 134 -0.22 13.11 0.32
N ASP A 135 0.00 11.79 0.22
CA ASP A 135 1.04 11.20 -0.61
C ASP A 135 0.64 11.12 -2.09
N ASP A 136 -0.56 10.61 -2.39
CA ASP A 136 -1.02 10.39 -3.77
C ASP A 136 -2.23 11.24 -4.18
N GLY A 137 -2.84 11.97 -3.23
CA GLY A 137 -4.02 12.80 -3.48
C GLY A 137 -5.30 12.01 -3.76
N PHE A 138 -5.29 10.69 -3.60
CA PHE A 138 -6.47 9.86 -3.78
C PHE A 138 -7.55 10.21 -2.77
N ILE A 139 -8.80 10.19 -3.24
CA ILE A 139 -9.97 10.57 -2.44
C ILE A 139 -10.75 9.30 -2.10
N SER A 140 -10.96 9.05 -0.82
CA SER A 140 -11.91 8.05 -0.35
C SER A 140 -13.00 8.68 0.52
N GLN A 141 -14.06 7.93 0.74
CA GLN A 141 -15.19 8.32 1.56
C GLN A 141 -15.68 7.11 2.35
N GLY A 142 -16.23 7.38 3.53
CA GLY A 142 -16.89 6.33 4.29
C GLY A 142 -17.84 6.87 5.33
N ARG A 143 -18.53 5.93 5.98
CA ARG A 143 -19.45 6.21 7.06
C ARG A 143 -19.56 5.06 8.03
N PHE A 144 -19.88 5.38 9.28
CA PHE A 144 -20.35 4.40 10.27
C PHE A 144 -21.41 5.03 11.16
N VAL A 145 -22.08 4.20 11.95
CA VAL A 145 -23.14 4.62 12.88
C VAL A 145 -22.70 4.34 14.31
N PHE A 146 -23.08 5.20 15.25
CA PHE A 146 -23.09 4.89 16.68
C PHE A 146 -24.43 5.34 17.30
N THR A 147 -24.78 4.78 18.45
CA THR A 147 -26.05 5.05 19.14
C THR A 147 -25.79 5.52 20.55
N VAL A 148 -26.53 6.52 21.00
CA VAL A 148 -26.59 6.94 22.40
C VAL A 148 -27.96 6.58 22.97
N ARG A 149 -27.99 5.76 24.01
CA ARG A 149 -29.22 5.43 24.75
C ARG A 149 -28.90 5.28 26.24
N PRO A 150 -29.61 5.99 27.13
CA PRO A 150 -29.44 5.87 28.58
C PRO A 150 -29.73 4.46 29.11
#